data_AF-A0AAD0U1S0-F1
#
_entry.id   AF-A0AAD0U1S0-F1
#
_cell.length_a   1.000
_cell.length_b   1.000
_cell.length_c   1.000
_cell.angle_alpha   90.00
_cell.angle_beta   90.00
_cell.angle_gamma   90.00
#
_symmetry.space_group_name_H-M   'P 1'
#
loop_
_entity.id
_entity.type
_entity.pdbx_description
1 polymer ?
#
loop_
_entity_poly.entity_id
_entity_poly.type
_entity_poly.pdbx_seq_one_letter_code
_entity_poly.pdbx_strand_id
1 'polypeptide(L)'
;MNLLNKNDFWQFACALYAKPGQQQTLLALQNQQGKNVNLCLFLLYLDSLKLSINAEQLCALIASINEFDTQALKPLRATRKYLKANQESISNYAKIRQELLSAELKLEKQQQQILIDTANKLSFLEAVKPNNIELYVKGT
;
A
#
# COMPACT_ATOMS: atom_id res chain seq x y z
N MET A 1 -8.21 13.88 19.03
CA MET A 1 -8.16 12.87 17.95
C MET A 1 -6.98 11.95 18.24
N ASN A 2 -7.18 10.64 18.34
CA ASN A 2 -6.07 9.71 18.57
C ASN A 2 -5.21 9.65 17.30
N LEU A 3 -3.91 9.92 17.42
CA LEU A 3 -2.97 9.85 16.32
C LEU A 3 -2.82 8.38 15.86
N LEU A 4 -2.95 8.15 14.57
CA LEU A 4 -2.67 6.85 13.96
C LEU A 4 -1.18 6.52 14.11
N ASN A 5 -0.88 5.29 14.50
CA ASN A 5 0.48 4.82 14.71
C ASN A 5 0.99 4.01 13.50
N LYS A 6 2.21 4.31 13.06
CA LYS A 6 2.89 3.64 11.95
C LYS A 6 3.17 2.15 12.19
N ASN A 7 3.49 1.77 13.43
CA ASN A 7 3.80 0.39 13.78
C ASN A 7 2.53 -0.46 13.82
N ASP A 8 1.43 0.10 14.32
CA ASP A 8 0.13 -0.58 14.35
C ASP A 8 -0.37 -0.83 12.93
N PHE A 9 -0.27 0.18 12.05
CA PHE A 9 -0.60 0.00 10.64
C PHE A 9 0.30 -1.05 9.97
N TRP A 10 1.61 -1.02 10.21
CA TRP A 10 2.53 -2.01 9.66
C TRP A 10 2.17 -3.44 10.11
N GLN A 11 1.89 -3.63 11.40
CA GLN A 11 1.48 -4.94 11.94
C GLN A 11 0.15 -5.40 11.34
N PHE A 12 -0.83 -4.49 11.21
CA PHE A 12 -2.09 -4.77 10.54
C PHE A 12 -1.87 -5.22 9.09
N ALA A 13 -1.05 -4.48 8.33
CA ALA A 13 -0.75 -4.80 6.94
C ALA A 13 -0.10 -6.19 6.80
N CYS A 14 0.89 -6.52 7.64
CA CYS A 14 1.51 -7.84 7.66
C CYS A 14 0.49 -8.95 8.00
N ALA A 15 -0.34 -8.75 9.02
CA ALA A 15 -1.34 -9.72 9.43
C ALA A 15 -2.41 -9.94 8.35
N LEU A 16 -2.83 -8.88 7.66
CA LEU A 16 -3.79 -8.97 6.57
C LEU A 16 -3.19 -9.70 5.35
N TYR A 17 -1.94 -9.39 5.00
CA TYR A 17 -1.24 -10.01 3.89
C TYR A 17 -0.99 -11.51 4.10
N ALA A 18 -0.81 -11.94 5.36
CA ALA A 18 -0.64 -13.35 5.72
C ALA A 18 -1.93 -14.19 5.62
N LYS A 19 -3.11 -13.57 5.47
CA LYS A 19 -4.38 -14.29 5.38
C LYS A 19 -4.55 -14.94 4.00
N PRO A 20 -5.05 -16.19 3.92
CA PRO A 20 -5.39 -16.85 2.67
C PRO A 20 -6.33 -15.98 1.81
N GLY A 21 -6.07 -15.90 0.51
CA GLY A 21 -6.89 -15.15 -0.46
C GLY A 21 -6.64 -13.64 -0.47
N GLN A 22 -6.27 -13.00 0.65
CA GLN A 22 -6.08 -11.55 0.70
C GLN A 22 -4.93 -11.06 -0.17
N GLN A 23 -3.83 -11.81 -0.18
CA GLN A 23 -2.71 -11.52 -1.09
C GLN A 23 -3.17 -11.54 -2.56
N GLN A 24 -4.00 -12.51 -2.96
CA GLN A 24 -4.48 -12.62 -4.34
C GLN A 24 -5.40 -11.45 -4.69
N THR A 25 -6.31 -11.08 -3.80
CA THR A 25 -7.21 -9.94 -4.01
C THR A 25 -6.45 -8.62 -4.15
N LEU A 26 -5.49 -8.34 -3.27
CA LEU A 26 -4.68 -7.13 -3.35
C LEU A 26 -3.81 -7.09 -4.61
N LEU A 27 -3.25 -8.22 -5.01
CA LEU A 27 -2.51 -8.35 -6.26
C LEU A 27 -3.42 -8.18 -7.49
N ALA A 28 -4.67 -8.64 -7.45
CA ALA A 28 -5.62 -8.44 -8.52
C ALA A 28 -5.96 -6.94 -8.68
N LEU A 29 -6.22 -6.24 -7.57
CA LEU A 29 -6.44 -4.79 -7.58
C LEU A 29 -5.24 -4.02 -8.17
N GLN A 30 -4.02 -4.43 -7.82
CA GLN A 30 -2.81 -3.84 -8.38
C GLN A 30 -2.67 -4.12 -9.88
N ASN A 31 -2.77 -5.37 -10.30
CA ASN A 31 -2.46 -5.79 -11.67
C ASN A 31 -3.56 -5.42 -12.67
N GLN A 32 -4.83 -5.48 -12.27
CA GLN A 32 -5.97 -5.25 -13.17
C GLN A 32 -6.41 -3.78 -13.21
N GLN A 33 -6.30 -3.07 -12.08
CA GLN A 33 -6.82 -1.71 -11.94
C GLN A 33 -5.72 -0.67 -11.60
N GLY A 34 -4.44 -1.09 -11.57
CA GLY A 34 -3.32 -0.18 -11.29
C GLY A 34 -3.33 0.40 -9.87
N LYS A 35 -4.10 -0.18 -8.94
CA LYS A 35 -4.29 0.38 -7.59
C LYS A 35 -3.02 0.26 -6.75
N ASN A 36 -2.80 1.25 -5.90
CA ASN A 36 -1.70 1.21 -4.94
C ASN A 36 -2.05 0.29 -3.77
N VAL A 37 -1.29 -0.80 -3.60
CA VAL A 37 -1.54 -1.81 -2.56
C VAL A 37 -1.42 -1.23 -1.14
N ASN A 38 -0.45 -0.34 -0.87
CA ASN A 38 -0.32 0.27 0.46
C ASN A 38 -1.51 1.17 0.80
N LEU A 39 -2.05 1.89 -0.19
CA LEU A 39 -3.29 2.64 -0.01
C LEU A 39 -4.48 1.70 0.24
N CYS A 40 -4.64 0.62 -0.52
CA CYS A 40 -5.69 -0.38 -0.25
C CYS A 40 -5.60 -0.94 1.18
N LEU A 41 -4.39 -1.32 1.62
CA LEU A 41 -4.14 -1.79 2.98
C LEU A 41 -4.48 -0.73 4.03
N PHE A 42 -4.16 0.54 3.75
CA PHE A 42 -4.45 1.66 4.65
C PHE A 42 -5.96 1.92 4.78
N LEU A 43 -6.72 1.86 3.69
CA LEU A 43 -8.17 2.02 3.73
C LEU A 43 -8.84 0.92 4.56
N LEU A 44 -8.39 -0.33 4.40
CA LEU A 44 -8.85 -1.46 5.21
C LEU A 44 -8.44 -1.33 6.69
N TYR A 45 -7.29 -0.70 6.96
CA TYR A 45 -6.87 -0.40 8.32
C TYR A 45 -7.80 0.63 8.97
N LEU A 46 -8.13 1.72 8.27
CA LEU A 46 -9.13 2.70 8.74
C LEU A 46 -10.50 2.05 8.96
N ASP A 47 -10.90 1.12 8.08
CA ASP A 47 -12.14 0.38 8.25
C ASP A 47 -12.14 -0.43 9.55
N SER A 48 -11.01 -1.08 9.88
CA SER A 48 -10.85 -1.84 11.13
C SER A 48 -10.94 -0.96 12.38
N LEU A 49 -10.60 0.33 12.25
CA LEU A 49 -10.71 1.33 13.31
C LEU A 49 -12.06 2.05 13.32
N LYS A 50 -13.02 1.64 12.48
CA LYS A 50 -14.34 2.29 12.32
C LYS A 50 -14.25 3.75 11.87
N LEU A 51 -13.18 4.11 11.15
CA LEU A 51 -12.98 5.46 10.63
C LEU A 51 -13.40 5.51 9.17
N SER A 52 -14.35 6.37 8.84
CA SER A 52 -14.76 6.64 7.46
C SER A 52 -14.01 7.83 6.88
N ILE A 53 -13.73 7.76 5.58
CA ILE A 53 -13.18 8.88 4.80
C ILE A 53 -14.18 9.36 3.75
N ASN A 54 -14.04 10.62 3.33
CA ASN A 54 -14.75 11.16 2.18
C ASN A 54 -13.85 11.21 0.92
N ALA A 55 -14.42 11.64 -0.21
CA ALA A 55 -13.70 11.71 -1.49
C ALA A 55 -12.51 12.68 -1.48
N GLU A 56 -12.63 13.83 -0.80
CA GLU A 56 -11.56 14.82 -0.70
C GLU A 56 -10.36 14.26 0.08
N GLN A 57 -10.63 13.56 1.19
CA GLN A 57 -9.61 12.89 2.00
C GLN A 57 -8.93 11.76 1.23
N LEU A 58 -9.70 10.98 0.46
CA LEU A 58 -9.12 9.97 -0.43
C LEU A 58 -8.20 10.60 -1.48
N CYS A 59 -8.61 11.70 -2.11
CA CYS A 59 -7.77 12.44 -3.05
C CYS A 59 -6.47 12.93 -2.39
N ALA A 60 -6.53 13.45 -1.17
CA ALA A 60 -5.35 13.87 -0.42
C ALA A 60 -4.38 12.71 -0.13
N LEU A 61 -4.91 11.54 0.25
CA LEU A 61 -4.11 10.33 0.47
C LEU A 61 -3.47 9.81 -0.82
N ILE A 62 -4.19 9.84 -1.94
CA ILE A 62 -3.66 9.46 -3.26
C ILE A 62 -2.53 10.42 -3.66
N ALA A 63 -2.77 11.72 -3.54
CA ALA A 63 -1.81 12.75 -3.93
C ALA A 63 -0.51 12.64 -3.12
N SER A 64 -0.60 12.37 -1.81
CA SER A 64 0.58 12.34 -0.93
C SER A 64 1.56 11.21 -1.27
N ILE A 65 1.08 10.09 -1.83
CA ILE A 65 1.94 8.96 -2.18
C ILE A 65 2.31 8.91 -3.67
N ASN A 66 1.66 9.70 -4.53
CA ASN A 66 1.77 9.54 -5.98
C ASN A 66 3.19 9.73 -6.51
N GLU A 67 3.88 10.78 -6.04
CA GLU A 67 5.26 11.04 -6.44
C GLU A 67 6.19 9.93 -5.98
N PHE A 68 6.11 9.54 -4.70
CA PHE A 68 6.93 8.47 -4.14
C PHE A 68 6.67 7.12 -4.85
N ASP A 69 5.41 6.80 -5.13
CA ASP A 69 5.06 5.58 -5.86
C ASP A 69 5.67 5.57 -7.26
N THR A 70 5.57 6.70 -7.96
CA THR A 70 6.01 6.85 -9.35
C THR A 70 7.53 6.88 -9.49
N GLN A 71 8.23 7.55 -8.57
CA GLN A 71 9.68 7.75 -8.66
C GLN A 71 10.49 6.65 -7.97
N ALA A 72 9.94 5.98 -6.94
CA ALA A 72 10.69 4.99 -6.16
C ALA A 72 10.14 3.56 -6.31
N LEU A 73 8.85 3.33 -6.00
CA LEU A 73 8.31 1.97 -5.93
C LEU A 73 8.07 1.34 -7.30
N LYS A 74 7.43 2.05 -8.24
CA LYS A 74 7.16 1.53 -9.58
C LYS A 74 8.45 1.16 -10.34
N PRO A 75 9.51 2.00 -10.35
CA PRO A 75 10.78 1.62 -10.97
C PRO A 75 11.39 0.37 -10.33
N LEU A 76 11.41 0.29 -9.00
CA LEU A 76 11.96 -0.89 -8.31
C LEU A 76 11.19 -2.18 -8.64
N ARG A 77 9.87 -2.11 -8.68
CA ARG A 77 9.00 -3.24 -9.08
C ARG A 77 9.24 -3.63 -10.54
N ALA A 78 9.41 -2.65 -11.43
CA ALA A 78 9.74 -2.89 -12.84
C ALA A 78 11.11 -3.59 -12.97
N THR A 79 12.13 -3.13 -12.24
CA THR A 79 13.45 -3.77 -12.19
C THR A 79 13.34 -5.21 -11.70
N ARG A 80 12.62 -5.46 -10.59
CA ARG A 80 12.42 -6.83 -10.08
C ARG A 80 11.72 -7.73 -11.09
N LYS A 81 10.70 -7.22 -11.78
CA LYS A 81 9.97 -7.96 -12.83
C LYS A 81 10.88 -8.30 -14.02
N TYR A 82 11.67 -7.33 -14.49
CA TYR A 82 12.64 -7.52 -15.56
C TYR A 82 13.68 -8.58 -15.20
N LEU A 83 14.29 -8.49 -14.01
CA LEU A 83 15.32 -9.44 -13.60
C LEU A 83 14.75 -10.84 -13.41
N LYS A 84 13.51 -10.97 -12.91
CA LYS A 84 12.84 -12.28 -12.83
C LYS A 84 12.62 -12.91 -14.20
N ALA A 85 12.24 -12.12 -15.20
CA ALA A 85 12.02 -12.61 -16.56
C ALA A 85 13.33 -13.05 -17.25
N ASN A 86 14.47 -12.49 -16.85
CA ASN A 86 15.79 -12.76 -17.44
C ASN A 86 16.73 -13.51 -16.47
N GLN A 87 16.17 -14.21 -15.49
CA GLN A 87 16.93 -14.78 -14.36
C GLN A 87 18.07 -15.73 -14.78
N GLU A 88 17.92 -16.42 -15.91
CA GLU A 88 18.91 -17.39 -16.42
C GLU A 88 20.19 -16.70 -16.92
N SER A 89 20.08 -15.45 -17.37
CA SER A 89 21.21 -14.67 -17.89
C SER A 89 21.88 -13.80 -16.82
N ILE A 90 21.45 -13.88 -15.56
CA ILE A 90 21.91 -13.02 -14.48
C ILE A 90 22.72 -13.84 -13.48
N SER A 91 24.03 -13.59 -13.46
CA SER A 91 24.92 -14.11 -12.43
C SER A 91 24.43 -13.72 -11.03
N ASN A 92 24.31 -14.70 -10.14
CA ASN A 92 23.88 -14.50 -8.75
C ASN A 92 22.48 -13.86 -8.59
N TYR A 93 21.55 -14.19 -9.50
CA TYR A 93 20.16 -13.71 -9.45
C TYR A 93 19.50 -13.86 -8.07
N ALA A 94 19.73 -14.98 -7.37
CA ALA A 94 19.13 -15.23 -6.06
C ALA A 94 19.47 -14.14 -5.03
N LYS A 95 20.73 -13.71 -4.95
CA LYS A 95 21.17 -12.65 -4.04
C LYS A 95 20.59 -11.29 -4.43
N ILE A 96 20.66 -10.95 -5.71
CA ILE A 96 20.10 -9.69 -6.25
C ILE A 96 18.60 -9.60 -5.95
N ARG A 97 17.86 -10.69 -6.18
CA ARG A 97 16.43 -10.78 -5.87
C ARG A 97 16.15 -10.53 -4.39
N GLN A 98 16.94 -11.09 -3.48
CA GLN A 98 16.77 -10.89 -2.04
C GLN A 98 17.02 -9.44 -1.62
N GLU A 99 18.07 -8.81 -2.14
CA GLU A 99 18.40 -7.41 -1.85
C GLU A 99 17.31 -6.45 -2.36
N LEU A 100 16.82 -6.68 -3.58
CA LEU A 100 15.72 -5.90 -4.15
C LEU A 100 14.41 -6.08 -3.37
N LEU A 101 14.10 -7.30 -2.92
CA LEU A 101 12.91 -7.55 -2.10
C LEU A 101 13.03 -6.84 -0.74
N SER A 102 14.22 -6.83 -0.13
CA SER A 102 14.46 -6.07 1.10
C SER A 102 14.31 -4.57 0.89
N ALA A 103 14.81 -4.04 -0.23
CA ALA A 103 14.65 -2.63 -0.57
C ALA A 103 13.17 -2.28 -0.81
N GLU A 104 12.42 -3.12 -1.53
CA GLU A 104 10.99 -2.93 -1.80
C GLU A 104 10.21 -2.85 -0.49
N LEU A 105 10.44 -3.77 0.44
CA LEU A 105 9.78 -3.78 1.74
C LEU A 105 10.06 -2.49 2.56
N LYS A 106 11.30 -1.99 2.51
CA LYS A 106 11.68 -0.73 3.19
C LYS A 106 10.95 0.47 2.56
N LEU A 107 10.87 0.53 1.23
CA LEU A 107 10.15 1.60 0.53
C LEU A 107 8.64 1.51 0.76
N GLU A 108 8.06 0.32 0.80
CA GLU A 108 6.64 0.13 1.12
C GLU A 108 6.33 0.63 2.53
N LYS A 109 7.19 0.31 3.51
CA LYS A 109 7.07 0.85 4.87
C LYS A 109 7.17 2.38 4.91
N GLN A 110 8.03 2.98 4.09
CA GLN A 110 8.11 4.44 3.96
C GLN A 110 6.84 5.03 3.33
N GLN A 111 6.26 4.42 2.31
CA GLN A 111 4.99 4.87 1.73
C GLN A 111 3.84 4.77 2.73
N GLN A 112 3.80 3.72 3.56
CA GLN A 112 2.84 3.62 4.66
C GLN A 112 3.02 4.73 5.71
N GLN A 113 4.26 5.14 5.99
CA GLN A 113 4.51 6.29 6.85
C GLN A 113 3.92 7.58 6.28
N ILE A 114 4.10 7.83 4.97
CA ILE A 114 3.54 9.01 4.29
C ILE A 114 2.01 9.04 4.43
N LEU A 115 1.35 7.88 4.31
CA LEU A 115 -0.11 7.77 4.52
C LEU A 115 -0.51 8.13 5.95
N ILE A 116 0.20 7.60 6.95
CA ILE A 116 -0.04 7.91 8.37
C ILE A 116 0.14 9.41 8.64
N ASP A 117 1.24 10.01 8.16
CA ASP A 117 1.54 11.42 8.37
C ASP A 117 0.50 12.34 7.69
N THR A 118 0.00 11.90 6.53
CA THR A 118 -1.08 12.60 5.81
C THR A 118 -2.39 12.49 6.58
N ALA A 119 -2.76 11.27 6.96
CA ALA A 119 -4.00 10.96 7.65
C ALA A 119 -4.12 11.64 9.02
N ASN A 120 -3.00 11.76 9.75
CA ASN A 120 -2.95 12.46 11.03
C ASN A 120 -3.18 13.98 10.92
N LYS A 121 -3.19 14.54 9.71
CA LYS A 121 -3.56 15.94 9.42
C LYS A 121 -5.03 16.09 8.99
N LEU A 122 -5.73 14.98 8.79
CA LEU A 122 -7.13 14.92 8.39
C LEU A 122 -8.03 14.63 9.59
N SER A 123 -9.32 14.96 9.47
CA SER A 123 -10.34 14.66 10.48
C SER A 123 -11.31 13.60 9.99
N PHE A 124 -11.31 12.42 10.60
CA PHE A 124 -12.18 11.31 10.23
C PHE A 124 -13.44 11.25 11.08
N LEU A 125 -14.53 10.71 10.51
CA LEU A 125 -15.77 10.45 11.24
C LEU A 125 -15.85 8.97 11.61
N GLU A 126 -16.33 8.69 12.82
CA GLU A 126 -16.65 7.32 13.22
C GLU A 126 -17.86 6.82 12.44
N ALA A 127 -17.78 5.57 11.97
CA ALA A 127 -18.84 4.90 11.25
C ALA A 127 -18.96 3.44 11.73
N VAL A 128 -20.19 2.93 11.83
CA VAL A 128 -20.44 1.56 12.35
C VAL A 128 -19.80 0.49 11.48
N LYS A 129 -19.81 0.69 10.15
CA LYS A 129 -19.25 -0.23 9.16
C LYS A 129 -18.78 0.56 7.92
N PRO A 130 -17.66 1.29 8.02
CA PRO A 130 -17.08 1.99 6.87
C PRO A 130 -16.71 1.00 5.76
N ASN A 131 -16.71 1.49 4.52
CA ASN A 131 -16.26 0.75 3.34
C ASN A 131 -15.36 1.65 2.50
N ASN A 132 -14.23 2.06 3.08
CA ASN A 132 -13.34 3.05 2.46
C ASN A 132 -12.72 2.52 1.15
N ILE A 133 -12.50 1.20 1.05
CA ILE A 133 -11.94 0.58 -0.16
C ILE A 133 -12.89 0.72 -1.35
N GLU A 134 -14.21 0.72 -1.15
CA GLU A 134 -15.20 0.87 -2.22
C GLU A 134 -15.12 2.25 -2.88
N LEU A 135 -14.87 3.31 -2.09
CA LEU A 135 -14.64 4.66 -2.61
C LEU A 135 -13.43 4.69 -3.56
N TYR A 136 -12.36 3.97 -3.19
CA TYR A 136 -11.16 3.91 -4.01
C TYR A 136 -11.31 3.04 -5.25
N VAL A 137 -12.02 1.90 -5.15
CA VAL A 137 -12.20 0.98 -6.29
C VAL A 137 -13.19 1.53 -7.31
N LYS A 138 -14.31 2.14 -6.87
CA LYS A 138 -15.34 2.68 -7.77
C LYS A 138 -15.04 4.09 -8.30
N GLY A 139 -14.19 4.86 -7.61
CA GLY A 139 -13.99 6.29 -7.83
C GLY A 139 -12.85 6.69 -8.79
N THR A 140 -12.27 5.77 -9.57
CA THR A 140 -11.24 6.09 -10.58
C THR A 140 -11.44 5.31 -11.86
#